data_AF-J1Q313-F1
#
_entry.id   AF-J1Q313-F1
#
_cell.length_a   1.000
_cell.length_b   1.000
_cell.length_c   1.000
_cell.angle_alpha   90.00
_cell.angle_beta   90.00
_cell.angle_gamma   90.00
#
_symmetry.space_group_name_H-M   'P 1'
#
loop_
_entity.id
_entity.type
_entity.pdbx_description
1 polymer ?
#
loop_
_entity_poly.entity_id
_entity_poly.type
_entity_poly.pdbx_seq_one_letter_code
_entity_poly.pdbx_strand_id
1 'polypeptide(L)'
;MSDEKARALSNAEKQRRYRERQKGCGKKELRGYLTPEALQCYQEIAEKTQWNDSTLLSNAIRLMYAAHKLGQIGILNSWLNEHKR
;
A
#
# COMPACT_ATOMS: atom_id res chain seq x y z
N MET A 1 41.11 19.42 1.87
CA MET A 1 41.79 18.13 1.66
C MET A 1 40.72 17.08 1.42
N SER A 2 40.78 16.49 0.22
CA SER A 2 40.07 15.31 -0.29
C SER A 2 38.54 15.28 -0.21
N ASP A 3 37.92 15.63 -1.35
CA ASP A 3 36.75 14.94 -1.86
C ASP A 3 36.92 13.42 -1.71
N GLU A 4 36.26 12.82 -0.72
CA GLU A 4 36.03 11.38 -0.69
C GLU A 4 35.12 11.04 -1.88
N LYS A 5 35.74 10.82 -3.05
CA LYS A 5 35.09 10.21 -4.21
C LYS A 5 34.37 8.98 -3.70
N ALA A 6 33.05 9.07 -3.58
CA ALA A 6 32.19 7.95 -3.24
C ALA A 6 32.59 6.78 -4.16
N ARG A 7 33.28 5.79 -3.58
CA ARG A 7 33.78 4.63 -4.34
C ARG A 7 32.62 4.11 -5.16
N ALA A 8 32.80 4.07 -6.48
CA ALA A 8 31.77 3.58 -7.37
C ALA A 8 31.44 2.15 -6.96
N LEU A 9 30.25 1.96 -6.38
CA LEU A 9 29.79 0.66 -5.93
C LEU A 9 29.85 -0.32 -7.09
N SER A 10 30.33 -1.53 -6.82
CA SER A 10 30.27 -2.63 -7.78
C SER A 10 28.81 -2.87 -8.21
N ASN A 11 28.60 -3.35 -9.43
CA ASN A 11 27.26 -3.75 -9.90
C ASN A 11 26.58 -4.74 -8.93
N ALA A 12 27.36 -5.61 -8.30
CA ALA A 12 26.86 -6.55 -7.29
C ALA A 12 26.34 -5.83 -6.04
N GLU A 13 27.04 -4.80 -5.55
CA GLU A 13 26.62 -4.01 -4.39
C GLU A 13 25.41 -3.13 -4.71
N LYS A 14 25.33 -2.59 -5.93
CA LYS A 14 24.15 -1.86 -6.42
C LYS A 14 22.92 -2.77 -6.46
N GLN A 15 23.06 -3.99 -7.00
CA GLN A 15 21.97 -4.97 -7.04
C GLN A 15 21.57 -5.47 -5.65
N ARG A 16 22.52 -5.62 -4.72
CA ARG A 16 22.23 -5.94 -3.31
C ARG A 16 21.45 -4.82 -2.64
N ARG A 17 21.91 -3.56 -2.73
CA ARG A 17 21.21 -2.38 -2.20
C ARG A 17 19.82 -2.19 -2.82
N TYR A 18 19.66 -2.46 -4.11
CA TYR A 18 18.36 -2.40 -4.77
C TYR A 18 17.42 -3.47 -4.20
N ARG A 19 17.87 -4.73 -4.08
CA ARG A 19 17.08 -5.82 -3.47
C ARG A 19 16.74 -5.55 -2.00
N GLU A 20 17.66 -4.98 -1.23
CA GLU A 20 17.43 -4.59 0.17
C GLU A 20 16.41 -3.43 0.27
N ARG A 21 16.50 -2.42 -0.59
CA ARG A 21 15.48 -1.35 -0.69
C ARG A 21 14.11 -1.90 -1.08
N GLN A 22 14.06 -2.80 -2.08
CA GLN A 22 12.81 -3.42 -2.51
C GLN A 22 12.21 -4.33 -1.42
N LYS A 23 13.05 -5.03 -0.64
CA LYS A 23 12.61 -5.80 0.54
C LYS A 23 12.00 -4.90 1.62
N GLY A 24 12.60 -3.74 1.89
CA GLY A 24 12.12 -2.79 2.91
C GLY A 24 10.92 -1.94 2.48
N CYS A 25 10.78 -1.66 1.18
CA CYS A 25 9.64 -0.92 0.66
C CYS A 25 8.34 -1.76 0.71
N GLY A 26 8.42 -3.09 0.61
CA GLY A 26 7.24 -3.90 0.34
C GLY A 26 6.61 -3.53 -1.02
N LYS A 27 5.63 -4.30 -1.49
CA LYS A 27 4.91 -4.02 -2.75
C LYS A 27 3.97 -2.81 -2.62
N LYS A 28 4.43 -1.65 -2.16
CA LYS A 28 3.62 -0.44 -1.93
C LYS A 28 3.27 0.28 -3.24
N GLU A 29 2.48 -0.36 -4.08
CA GLU A 29 2.10 0.19 -5.39
C GLU A 29 0.93 1.19 -5.30
N LEU A 30 0.15 1.14 -4.21
CA LEU A 30 -1.13 1.87 -4.13
C LEU A 30 -1.04 3.31 -3.60
N ARG A 31 0.02 3.69 -2.89
CA ARG A 31 0.04 4.93 -2.08
C ARG A 31 -0.15 6.24 -2.86
N GLY A 32 0.24 6.30 -4.13
CA GLY A 32 0.14 7.51 -4.95
C GLY A 32 -1.28 7.84 -5.43
N TYR A 33 -2.20 6.88 -5.36
CA TYR A 33 -3.57 6.99 -5.87
C TYR A 33 -4.61 7.09 -4.75
N LEU A 34 -4.18 7.03 -3.49
CA LEU A 34 -5.07 7.05 -2.33
C LEU A 34 -5.09 8.44 -1.71
N THR A 35 -6.29 8.91 -1.33
CA THR A 35 -6.41 10.06 -0.45
C THR A 35 -5.81 9.75 0.92
N PRO A 36 -5.47 10.76 1.75
CA PRO A 36 -4.95 10.52 3.09
C PRO A 36 -5.86 9.64 3.96
N GLU A 37 -7.17 9.77 3.83
CA GLU A 37 -8.19 8.98 4.54
C GLU A 37 -8.13 7.52 4.09
N ALA A 38 -8.15 7.28 2.77
CA ALA A 38 -8.02 5.94 2.21
C ALA A 38 -6.68 5.28 2.56
N LEU A 39 -5.61 6.07 2.69
CA LEU A 39 -4.31 5.59 3.12
C LEU A 39 -4.32 5.14 4.60
N GLN A 40 -5.03 5.85 5.49
CA GLN A 40 -5.22 5.42 6.87
C GLN A 40 -6.02 4.12 6.93
N CYS A 41 -7.13 4.02 6.19
CA CYS A 41 -7.91 2.79 6.08
C CYS A 41 -7.04 1.61 5.60
N TYR A 42 -6.22 1.84 4.58
CA TYR A 42 -5.27 0.84 4.09
C TYR A 42 -4.27 0.41 5.18
N GLN A 43 -3.68 1.35 5.93
CA GLN A 43 -2.73 1.05 7.00
C GLN A 43 -3.37 0.21 8.10
N GLU A 44 -4.55 0.60 8.58
CA GLU A 44 -5.27 -0.13 9.63
C GLU A 44 -5.61 -1.57 9.20
N ILE A 45 -6.06 -1.76 7.95
CA ILE A 45 -6.37 -3.08 7.42
C ILE A 45 -5.10 -3.91 7.28
N ALA A 46 -4.02 -3.34 6.72
CA ALA A 46 -2.75 -4.04 6.55
C ALA A 46 -2.15 -4.48 7.89
N GLU A 47 -2.21 -3.63 8.92
CA GLU A 47 -1.73 -3.96 10.28
C GLU A 47 -2.53 -5.11 10.92
N LYS A 48 -3.86 -5.08 10.81
CA LYS A 48 -4.72 -6.11 11.41
C LYS A 48 -4.69 -7.45 10.68
N THR A 49 -4.54 -7.43 9.36
CA THR A 49 -4.67 -8.62 8.51
C THR A 49 -3.34 -9.22 8.08
N GLN A 50 -2.26 -8.42 8.13
CA GLN A 50 -0.95 -8.76 7.57
C GLN A 50 -1.01 -9.10 6.06
N TRP A 51 -2.03 -8.59 5.35
CA TRP A 51 -2.15 -8.78 3.91
C TRP A 51 -1.15 -7.91 3.14
N ASN A 52 -0.65 -8.46 2.03
CA ASN A 52 0.08 -7.66 1.04
C ASN A 52 -0.90 -6.91 0.12
N ASP A 53 -0.40 -5.89 -0.59
CA ASP A 53 -1.19 -5.00 -1.45
C ASP A 53 -2.05 -5.74 -2.49
N SER A 54 -1.52 -6.81 -3.09
CA SER A 54 -2.26 -7.59 -4.09
C SER A 54 -3.44 -8.33 -3.47
N THR A 55 -3.23 -8.95 -2.30
CA THR A 55 -4.30 -9.63 -1.56
C THR A 55 -5.35 -8.63 -1.06
N LEU A 56 -4.92 -7.49 -0.52
CA LEU A 56 -5.80 -6.43 -0.03
C LEU A 56 -6.66 -5.88 -1.16
N LEU A 57 -6.07 -5.51 -2.30
CA LEU A 57 -6.80 -5.00 -3.46
C LEU A 57 -7.78 -6.03 -4.02
N SER A 58 -7.35 -7.29 -4.17
CA SER A 58 -8.23 -8.37 -4.65
C SER A 58 -9.44 -8.56 -3.74
N ASN A 59 -9.23 -8.52 -2.42
CA ASN A 59 -10.30 -8.65 -1.44
C ASN A 59 -11.21 -7.42 -1.42
N ALA A 60 -10.66 -6.21 -1.51
CA ALA A 60 -11.42 -4.97 -1.55
C ALA A 60 -12.41 -4.95 -2.74
N ILE A 61 -11.96 -5.34 -3.92
CA ILE A 61 -12.81 -5.42 -5.12
C ILE A 61 -13.94 -6.45 -4.93
N ARG A 62 -13.63 -7.63 -4.35
CA ARG A 62 -14.63 -8.68 -4.10
C ARG A 62 -15.68 -8.25 -3.08
N LEU A 63 -15.26 -7.58 -2.01
CA LEU A 63 -16.16 -7.04 -0.99
C LEU A 63 -17.04 -5.92 -1.56
N MET A 64 -16.46 -5.01 -2.35
CA MET A 64 -17.21 -3.95 -3.02
C MET A 64 -18.25 -4.53 -3.99
N TYR A 65 -17.87 -5.54 -4.76
CA TYR A 65 -18.79 -6.26 -5.64
C TYR A 65 -19.94 -6.93 -4.86
N ALA A 66 -19.64 -7.61 -3.76
CA ALA A 66 -20.65 -8.23 -2.92
C ALA A 66 -21.61 -7.18 -2.32
N ALA A 67 -21.08 -6.07 -1.79
CA ALA A 67 -21.89 -4.97 -1.26
C ALA A 67 -22.81 -4.36 -2.33
N HIS A 68 -22.30 -4.18 -3.55
CA HIS A 68 -23.10 -3.73 -4.68
C HIS A 68 -24.21 -4.73 -5.02
N LYS A 69 -23.89 -6.03 -5.12
CA LYS A 69 -24.87 -7.08 -5.42
C LYS A 69 -25.98 -7.22 -4.36
N LEU A 70 -25.65 -6.96 -3.10
CA LEU A 70 -26.59 -7.01 -1.98
C LEU A 70 -27.31 -5.68 -1.74
N GLY A 71 -27.07 -4.65 -2.55
CA GLY A 71 -27.69 -3.33 -2.38
C GLY A 71 -27.22 -2.56 -1.15
N GLN A 72 -26.13 -2.98 -0.50
CA GLN A 72 -25.63 -2.38 0.75
C GLN A 72 -24.66 -1.22 0.51
N ILE A 73 -24.26 -0.95 -0.73
CA ILE A 73 -23.22 0.05 -1.03
C ILE A 73 -23.56 1.46 -0.52
N GLY A 74 -24.84 1.85 -0.53
CA GLY A 74 -25.29 3.14 0.00
C GLY A 74 -25.05 3.27 1.51
N ILE A 75 -25.38 2.23 2.28
CA ILE A 75 -25.18 2.19 3.74
C ILE A 75 -23.70 2.28 4.08
N LEU A 76 -22.87 1.52 3.36
CA LEU A 76 -21.42 1.53 3.58
C LEU A 76 -20.80 2.90 3.25
N ASN A 77 -21.22 3.54 2.15
CA ASN A 77 -20.75 4.88 1.81
C ASN A 77 -21.19 5.94 2.83
N SER A 78 -22.42 5.87 3.34
CA SER A 78 -22.87 6.75 4.41
C SER A 78 -22.01 6.59 5.66
N TRP A 79 -21.71 5.35 6.05
CA TRP A 79 -20.84 5.07 7.19
C TRP A 79 -19.43 5.68 7.00
N LEU A 80 -18.84 5.52 5.81
CA LEU A 80 -17.52 6.11 5.50
C LEU A 80 -17.54 7.64 5.63
N ASN A 81 -18.57 8.30 5.08
CA ASN A 81 -18.71 9.75 5.16
C ASN A 81 -18.88 10.26 6.59
N GLU A 82 -19.72 9.59 7.39
CA GLU A 82 -19.96 9.95 8.80
C GLU A 82 -18.70 9.81 9.65
N HIS A 83 -17.86 8.82 9.36
CA HIS A 83 -16.64 8.52 10.11
C HIS A 83 -15.38 9.15 9.48
N LYS A 84 -15.53 9.90 8.38
CA LYS A 84 -14.45 10.57 7.62
C LYS A 84 -13.34 9.58 7.20
N ARG A 85 -13.76 8.49 6.56
CA ARG A 85 -12.90 7.39 6.11
C ARG A 85 -12.85 7.24 4.60
#